data_AF-A0A2H5VYA2-F1
#
_entry.id   AF-A0A2H5VYA2-F1
#
_cell.length_a   1.000
_cell.length_b   1.000
_cell.length_c   1.000
_cell.angle_alpha   90.00
_cell.angle_beta   90.00
_cell.angle_gamma   90.00
#
_symmetry.space_group_name_H-M   'P 1'
#
loop_
_entity.id
_entity.type
_entity.pdbx_description
1 polymer ?
#
loop_
_entity_poly.entity_id
_entity_poly.type
_entity_poly.pdbx_seq_one_letter_code
_entity_poly.pdbx_strand_id
1 'polypeptide(L)' 'MMDAERFAEISWTLCPHLRWKTQFYVETPAAPPSPPDDGFFWCAFTQTCLGPDGELVEPESCASPGRTCYGTGQVR' A
#
# COMPACT_ATOMS: atom_id res chain seq x y z
N MET A 1 10.21 4.68 -11.56
CA MET A 1 10.18 5.87 -10.70
C MET A 1 8.71 6.21 -10.52
N MET A 2 8.12 5.90 -9.37
CA MET A 2 6.79 6.44 -9.04
C MET A 2 7.04 7.93 -8.73
N ASP A 3 6.52 8.82 -9.57
CA ASP A 3 6.58 10.25 -9.30
C ASP A 3 5.81 10.55 -8.02
N ALA A 4 6.40 11.34 -7.11
CA ALA A 4 5.84 11.64 -5.79
C ALA A 4 4.41 12.21 -5.86
N GLU A 5 4.05 12.86 -6.98
CA GLU A 5 2.72 13.36 -7.29
C GLU A 5 1.67 12.24 -7.36
N ARG A 6 2.00 11.08 -7.95
CA ARG A 6 1.08 9.93 -8.06
C ARG A 6 0.73 9.35 -6.68
N PHE A 7 1.65 9.45 -5.73
CA PHE A 7 1.47 8.95 -4.37
C PHE A 7 0.60 9.85 -3.50
N ALA A 8 0.72 11.17 -3.67
CA ALA A 8 -0.02 12.16 -2.89
C ALA A 8 -1.54 12.03 -3.09
N GLU A 9 -1.97 11.78 -4.34
CA GLU A 9 -3.39 11.63 -4.68
C GLU A 9 -4.01 10.31 -4.18
N ILE A 10 -3.19 9.26 -4.00
CA ILE A 10 -3.66 7.90 -3.72
C ILE A 10 -3.81 7.63 -2.21
N SER A 11 -3.22 8.43 -1.32
CA SER A 11 -3.12 8.13 0.11
C SER A 11 -4.43 7.85 0.84
N TRP A 12 -5.57 8.38 0.38
CA TRP A 12 -6.90 8.18 1.00
C TRP A 12 -7.68 6.97 0.43
N THR A 13 -7.25 6.44 -0.71
CA THR A 13 -7.94 5.34 -1.40
C THR A 13 -7.22 4.01 -1.26
N LEU A 14 -6.06 3.96 -0.58
CA LEU A 14 -5.30 2.72 -0.42
C LEU A 14 -5.98 1.73 0.52
N CYS A 15 -5.84 0.44 0.20
CA CYS A 15 -6.12 -0.63 1.15
C CYS A 15 -5.36 -0.37 2.46
N PRO A 16 -6.02 -0.42 3.63
CA PRO A 16 -5.39 -0.18 4.93
C PRO A 16 -4.32 -1.22 5.30
N HIS A 17 -4.18 -2.28 4.50
CA HIS A 17 -3.18 -3.35 4.67
C HIS A 17 -1.98 -3.22 3.74
N LEU A 18 -1.96 -2.24 2.83
CA LEU A 18 -0.80 -1.95 1.99
C LEU A 18 0.29 -1.29 2.83
N ARG A 19 1.51 -1.80 2.74
CA ARG A 19 2.68 -1.32 3.49
C ARG A 19 3.87 -1.10 2.59
N TRP A 20 4.74 -0.18 3.01
CA TRP A 20 6.02 0.09 2.38
C TRP A 20 7.03 0.63 3.43
N LYS A 21 8.32 0.58 3.12
CA LYS A 21 9.41 0.78 4.08
C LYS A 21 9.43 2.17 4.70
N THR A 22 9.32 3.20 3.87
CA THR A 22 9.36 4.60 4.31
C THR A 22 8.18 5.02 5.20
N GLN A 23 7.09 4.23 5.28
CA GLN A 23 6.04 4.45 6.28
C GLN A 23 6.51 4.33 7.73
N PHE A 24 7.59 3.59 7.96
CA PHE A 24 8.11 3.29 9.29
C PHE A 24 9.31 4.16 9.66
N TYR A 25 9.79 5.00 8.74
CA TYR A 25 10.79 6.01 9.08
C TYR A 25 10.09 7.17 9.79
N VAL A 26 10.33 7.30 11.09
CA VAL A 26 9.85 8.43 11.88
C VAL A 26 10.74 9.63 11.57
N GLU A 27 10.33 10.47 10.61
CA GLU A 27 11.08 11.70 10.31
C GLU A 27 10.37 12.95 10.83
N THR A 28 9.04 13.02 10.87
CA THR A 28 8.29 14.12 11.52
C THR A 28 6.80 13.75 11.68
N PRO A 29 6.12 14.01 12.82
CA PRO A 29 4.71 13.60 13.03
C PRO A 29 3.66 14.26 12.12
N ALA A 30 4.05 15.27 11.34
CA ALA A 30 3.13 16.13 10.58
C ALA A 30 3.11 15.86 9.07
N ALA A 31 4.06 15.08 8.54
CA ALA A 31 4.14 14.79 7.12
C ALA A 31 3.47 13.44 6.78
N PRO A 32 2.73 13.34 5.66
CA PRO A 32 2.31 12.04 5.17
C PRO A 32 3.54 11.18 4.87
N PRO A 33 3.45 9.84 5.03
CA PRO A 33 4.57 8.95 4.76
C PRO A 33 5.05 9.12 3.31
N SER A 34 6.35 9.25 3.14
CA SER A 34 6.99 9.36 1.83
C SER A 34 6.71 8.11 0.97
N PRO A 35 6.76 8.21 -0.37
CA PRO A 35 6.73 7.05 -1.26
C PRO A 35 7.86 6.03 -0.94
N PRO A 36 7.77 4.77 -1.38
CA PRO A 36 8.83 3.78 -1.20
C PRO A 36 10.12 4.23 -1.89
N ASP A 37 11.23 4.14 -1.16
CA ASP A 37 12.59 4.42 -1.65
C ASP A 37 13.11 3.30 -2.56
N ASP A 38 12.69 2.07 -2.29
CA ASP A 38 13.09 0.85 -3.02
C ASP A 38 12.05 0.38 -4.05
N GLY A 39 10.89 1.03 -4.11
CA GLY A 39 9.79 0.69 -5.01
C GLY A 39 9.02 -0.57 -4.62
N PHE A 40 9.19 -1.10 -3.41
CA PHE A 40 8.50 -2.32 -2.98
C PHE A 40 7.34 -2.06 -2.01
N PHE A 41 6.32 -2.89 -2.16
CA PHE A 41 5.12 -2.91 -1.33
C PHE A 41 4.86 -4.31 -0.80
N TRP A 42 4.19 -4.38 0.34
CA TRP A 42 3.73 -5.66 0.89
C TRP A 42 2.37 -5.54 1.57
N CYS A 43 1.69 -6.68 1.66
CA CYS A 43 0.46 -6.78 2.43
C CYS A 43 0.80 -7.09 3.89
N ALA A 44 0.18 -6.38 4.84
CA ALA A 44 0.34 -6.67 6.26
C ALA A 44 -0.13 -8.08 6.67
N PHE A 45 -1.06 -8.68 5.91
CA PHE A 45 -1.60 -10.02 6.20
C PHE A 45 -0.71 -11.16 5.69
N THR A 46 -0.27 -11.09 4.44
CA THR A 46 0.55 -12.16 3.83
C THR A 46 2.02 -11.95 4.10
N GLN A 47 2.45 -10.73 4.46
CA GLN A 47 3.84 -10.33 4.62
C GLN A 47 4.68 -10.53 3.36
N THR A 48 4.04 -10.48 2.18
CA THR A 48 4.69 -10.59 0.87
C THR A 48 4.18 -9.51 -0.08
N CYS A 49 4.77 -9.46 -1.28
CA CYS A 49 4.32 -8.60 -2.40
C CYS A 49 3.01 -9.08 -3.05
N LEU A 50 2.39 -10.15 -2.54
CA LEU A 50 1.10 -10.67 -3.03
C LEU A 50 0.04 -10.56 -1.94
N GLY A 51 -1.17 -10.17 -2.33
CA GLY A 51 -2.33 -10.16 -1.46
C GLY A 51 -2.88 -11.56 -1.18
N PRO A 52 -3.85 -11.69 -0.27
CA PRO A 52 -4.56 -12.94 0.00
C PRO A 52 -5.28 -13.54 -1.21
N ASP A 53 -5.55 -12.72 -2.22
CA ASP A 53 -6.11 -13.09 -3.53
C ASP A 53 -5.05 -13.52 -4.56
N GLY A 54 -3.77 -13.53 -4.18
CA GLY A 54 -2.66 -13.90 -5.07
C GLY A 54 -2.22 -12.79 -6.03
N GLU A 55 -2.85 -11.62 -5.99
CA GLU A 55 -2.56 -10.50 -6.89
C GLU A 55 -1.54 -9.54 -6.25
N LEU A 56 -0.73 -8.88 -7.09
CA LEU A 56 0.27 -7.90 -6.65
C LEU A 56 -0.37 -6.82 -5.79
N VAL A 57 0.34 -6.43 -4.73
CA VAL A 57 -0.03 -5.29 -3.89
C VAL A 57 0.70 -4.04 -4.37
N GLU A 58 -0.01 -3.21 -5.14
CA GLU A 58 0.47 -1.92 -5.64
C GLU A 58 -0.56 -0.85 -5.28
N PRO A 59 -0.20 0.44 -5.19
CA PRO A 59 -1.13 1.50 -4.89
C PRO A 59 -2.40 1.48 -5.75
N GLU A 60 -2.27 1.25 -7.06
CA GLU A 60 -3.38 1.22 -8.00
C GLU A 60 -4.24 -0.04 -7.83
N SER A 61 -3.62 -1.21 -7.62
CA SER A 61 -4.36 -2.46 -7.47
C SER A 61 -5.03 -2.55 -6.10
N CYS A 62 -4.34 -2.12 -5.04
CA CYS A 62 -4.84 -2.10 -3.67
C CYS A 62 -5.80 -0.94 -3.41
N ALA A 63 -5.92 0.06 -4.28
CA ALA A 63 -6.94 1.10 -4.13
C ALA A 63 -8.34 0.65 -4.59
N SER A 64 -8.46 -0.49 -5.27
CA SER A 64 -9.74 -0.98 -5.79
C SER A 64 -10.60 -1.63 -4.71
N PRO A 65 -11.78 -1.06 -4.38
CA PRO A 65 -12.74 -1.71 -3.49
C PRO A 65 -13.36 -2.98 -4.10
N GLY A 66 -13.15 -3.21 -5.40
CA GLY A 66 -13.58 -4.41 -6.10
C GLY A 66 -12.72 -5.63 -5.81
N ARG A 67 -11.53 -5.46 -5.19
CA ARG A 67 -10.76 -6.61 -4.67
C ARG A 67 -11.47 -7.18 -3.45
N THR A 68 -11.68 -8.48 -3.46
CA THR A 68 -12.38 -9.21 -2.40
C THR A 68 -11.69 -9.08 -1.04
N CYS A 69 -10.37 -8.94 -1.02
CA CYS A 69 -9.59 -8.74 0.21
C CYS A 69 -9.41 -7.26 0.62
N TYR A 70 -10.00 -6.30 -0.11
CA TYR A 70 -9.84 -4.88 0.17
C TYR A 70 -10.36 -4.54 1.56
N GLY A 71 -9.52 -3.96 2.42
CA GLY A 71 -9.85 -3.59 3.79
C GLY A 71 -10.03 -4.77 4.76
N THR A 72 -10.32 -5.97 4.27
CA THR A 72 -10.57 -7.16 5.10
C THR A 72 -9.32 -8.01 5.31
N GLY A 73 -8.38 -8.00 4.36
CA GLY A 73 -7.20 -8.87 4.40
C GLY A 73 -7.53 -10.36 4.19
N GLN A 74 -8.72 -10.68 3.67
CA GLN A 74 -9.17 -12.06 3.47
C GLN A 74 -10.07 -12.16 2.23
N VAL A 75 -9.91 -13.24 1.46
CA VAL A 75 -10.82 -13.62 0.37
C VAL A 75 -11.76 -14.67 0.94
N ARG A 76 -13.00 -14.30 1.25
CA ARG A 76 -14.02 -15.24 1.71
C ARG A 76 -14.64 -15.99 0.54
#